data_AF-A0A973MTW8-F1
#
_entry.id   AF-A0A973MTW8-F1
#
_cell.length_a   1.000
_cell.length_b   1.000
_cell.length_c   1.000
_cell.angle_alpha   90.00
_cell.angle_beta   90.00
_cell.angle_gamma   90.00
#
_symmetry.space_group_name_H-M   'P 1'
#
loop_
_entity.id
_entity.type
_entity.pdbx_description
1 polymer ?
#
loop_
_entity_poly.entity_id
_entity_poly.type
_entity_poly.pdbx_seq_one_letter_code
_entity_poly.pdbx_strand_id
1 'polypeptide(L)'
;MKAHVELVLLDENVKNLSKALVEEYRKETAKYKRLAEMERDARREAEARARSYGKVIDQHDDLKAKLELMIPDLVQEVQHLPKESEVAELAAQLRTAEKERGSLAELLRAAEEERDAALRARDTAIARLRPRQEDGIVVGDAEALQVRLDAPTLCGVLGQAKLYCTLLVITADLDEAERLEHHQKASLWRKRLADALAMIQTYAENKNLTRARGRGAGPDFANLRAYCGSRPYPLLSPAKVILNEGKFASSSPRGKADRRLRVPEDIDPSGYAAMLEHIRIGDGAPPAPRLHYLDDTDQSGLIVVGFFGEHLHNASTN
;
A
#
# COMPACT_ATOMS: atom_id res chain seq x y z
N MET A 1 44.17 -67.02 91.05
CA MET A 1 43.19 -66.04 90.53
C MET A 1 43.79 -64.99 89.60
N LYS A 2 44.99 -64.40 89.86
CA LYS A 2 45.63 -63.41 88.96
C LYS A 2 45.97 -63.92 87.55
N ALA A 3 46.53 -65.13 87.43
CA ALA A 3 46.99 -65.68 86.14
C ALA A 3 45.86 -66.04 85.15
N HIS A 4 44.62 -66.28 85.62
CA HIS A 4 43.50 -66.65 84.74
C HIS A 4 42.81 -65.42 84.12
N VAL A 5 42.85 -64.28 84.83
CA VAL A 5 42.35 -62.98 84.31
C VAL A 5 43.31 -62.41 83.27
N GLU A 6 44.63 -62.57 83.46
CA GLU A 6 45.65 -62.17 82.47
C GLU A 6 45.56 -62.94 81.15
N LEU A 7 45.27 -64.25 81.18
CA LEU A 7 45.19 -65.08 79.97
C LEU A 7 43.96 -64.76 79.11
N VAL A 8 42.83 -64.45 79.74
CA VAL A 8 41.59 -64.06 79.05
C VAL A 8 41.73 -62.66 78.44
N LEU A 9 42.34 -61.71 79.16
CA LEU A 9 42.63 -60.37 78.63
C LEU A 9 43.63 -60.39 77.47
N LEU A 10 44.60 -61.31 77.48
CA LEU A 10 45.53 -61.52 76.37
C LEU A 10 44.82 -62.08 75.12
N ASP A 11 43.95 -63.08 75.26
CA ASP A 11 43.20 -63.66 74.13
C ASP A 11 42.19 -62.66 73.52
N GLU A 12 41.55 -61.84 74.36
CA GLU A 12 40.64 -60.78 73.92
C GLU A 12 41.38 -59.63 73.21
N ASN A 13 42.57 -59.26 73.69
CA ASN A 13 43.45 -58.30 73.01
C ASN A 13 43.95 -58.81 71.66
N VAL A 14 44.33 -60.09 71.56
CA VAL A 14 44.78 -60.69 70.29
C VAL A 14 43.64 -60.72 69.26
N LYS A 15 42.42 -61.06 69.68
CA LYS A 15 41.23 -61.00 68.80
C LYS A 15 40.86 -59.59 68.36
N ASN A 16 41.05 -58.59 69.24
CA ASN A 16 40.80 -57.19 68.90
C ASN A 16 41.87 -56.65 67.94
N LEU A 17 43.15 -57.00 68.15
CA LEU A 17 44.25 -56.67 67.23
C LEU A 17 44.07 -57.35 65.86
N SER A 18 43.65 -58.62 65.81
CA SER A 18 43.40 -59.29 64.54
C SER A 18 42.22 -58.67 63.78
N LYS A 19 41.15 -58.28 64.49
CA LYS A 19 40.01 -57.57 63.88
C LYS A 19 40.42 -56.18 63.37
N ALA A 20 41.21 -55.44 64.13
CA ALA A 20 41.73 -54.14 63.71
C ALA A 20 42.61 -54.26 62.46
N LEU A 21 43.50 -55.26 62.41
CA LEU A 21 44.35 -55.52 61.25
C LEU A 21 43.55 -55.91 60.00
N VAL A 22 42.55 -56.78 60.13
CA VAL A 22 41.66 -57.16 59.02
C VAL A 22 40.88 -55.94 58.51
N GLU A 23 40.42 -55.08 59.40
CA GLU A 23 39.69 -53.87 59.03
C GLU A 23 40.60 -52.83 58.36
N GLU A 24 41.88 -52.74 58.77
CA GLU A 24 42.91 -51.93 58.14
C GLU A 24 43.23 -52.44 56.72
N TYR A 25 43.44 -53.75 56.55
CA TYR A 25 43.62 -54.37 55.24
C TYR A 25 42.40 -54.16 54.32
N ARG A 26 41.17 -54.20 54.86
CA ARG A 26 39.94 -53.89 54.10
C ARG A 26 39.88 -52.44 53.66
N LYS A 27 40.25 -51.49 54.54
CA LYS A 27 40.32 -50.07 54.19
C LYS A 27 41.38 -49.82 53.12
N GLU A 28 42.53 -50.47 53.23
CA GLU A 28 43.63 -50.33 52.30
C GLU A 28 43.30 -50.94 50.92
N THR A 29 42.71 -52.14 50.89
CA THR A 29 42.20 -52.72 49.63
C THR A 29 41.09 -51.87 49.01
N ALA A 30 40.17 -51.31 49.80
CA ALA A 30 39.16 -50.38 49.30
C ALA A 30 39.77 -49.09 48.72
N LYS A 31 40.83 -48.56 49.35
CA LYS A 31 41.59 -47.40 48.86
C LYS A 31 42.25 -47.70 47.52
N TYR A 32 42.96 -48.82 47.40
CA TYR A 32 43.59 -49.21 46.13
C TYR A 32 42.56 -49.49 45.03
N LYS A 33 41.41 -50.06 45.37
CA LYS A 33 40.31 -50.27 44.42
C LYS A 33 39.76 -48.95 43.88
N ARG A 34 39.54 -47.95 44.74
CA ARG A 34 39.12 -46.60 44.33
C ARG A 34 40.17 -45.90 43.46
N LEU A 35 41.45 -46.03 43.82
CA LEU A 35 42.54 -45.44 43.04
C LEU A 35 42.61 -46.03 41.62
N ALA A 36 42.46 -47.36 41.51
CA ALA A 36 42.41 -48.06 40.23
C ALA A 36 41.17 -47.69 39.40
N GLU A 37 40.04 -47.41 40.04
CA GLU A 37 38.82 -46.94 39.37
C GLU A 37 38.98 -45.51 38.84
N MET A 38 39.55 -44.60 39.64
CA MET A 38 39.89 -43.25 39.20
C MET A 38 40.87 -43.23 38.03
N GLU A 39 41.88 -44.10 38.03
CA GLU A 39 42.83 -44.21 36.93
C GLU A 39 42.15 -44.69 35.64
N ARG A 40 41.23 -45.65 35.74
CA ARG A 40 40.43 -46.12 34.60
C ARG A 40 39.54 -45.03 34.03
N ASP A 41 38.91 -44.22 34.88
CA ASP A 41 38.06 -43.11 34.44
C ASP A 41 38.90 -41.99 33.81
N ALA A 42 40.03 -41.63 34.41
CA ALA A 42 40.98 -40.68 33.83
C ALA A 42 41.49 -41.13 32.45
N ARG A 43 41.75 -42.43 32.28
CA ARG A 43 42.14 -43.01 30.99
C ARG A 43 41.02 -42.95 29.96
N ARG A 44 39.78 -43.26 30.35
CA ARG A 44 38.60 -43.16 29.47
C ARG A 44 38.38 -41.72 29.01
N GLU A 45 38.53 -40.74 29.90
CA GLU A 45 38.43 -39.32 29.55
C GLU A 45 39.53 -38.88 28.59
N ALA A 46 40.78 -39.29 28.84
CA ALA A 46 41.90 -39.01 27.93
C ALA A 46 41.66 -39.60 26.53
N GLU A 47 41.19 -40.85 26.45
CA GLU A 47 40.84 -41.51 25.20
C GLU A 47 39.64 -40.85 24.51
N ALA A 48 38.66 -40.34 25.26
CA ALA A 48 37.54 -39.57 24.70
C ALA A 48 38.01 -38.25 24.09
N ARG A 49 38.90 -37.51 24.78
CA ARG A 49 39.49 -36.26 24.27
C ARG A 49 40.39 -36.51 23.05
N ALA A 50 41.19 -37.57 23.06
CA ALA A 50 42.01 -37.95 21.91
C ALA A 50 41.13 -38.25 20.69
N ARG A 51 40.00 -38.95 20.88
CA ARG A 51 39.02 -39.19 19.81
C ARG A 51 38.37 -37.91 19.30
N SER A 52 38.06 -36.92 20.15
CA SER A 52 37.51 -35.66 19.68
C SER A 52 38.52 -34.85 18.85
N TYR A 53 39.79 -34.84 19.26
CA TYR A 53 40.84 -34.17 18.47
C TYR A 53 41.11 -34.90 17.14
N GLY A 54 41.09 -36.24 17.14
CA GLY A 54 41.20 -37.03 15.92
C GLY A 54 40.15 -36.65 14.88
N LYS A 55 38.88 -36.52 15.29
CA LYS A 55 37.80 -36.09 14.39
C LYS A 55 38.02 -34.71 13.77
N VAL A 56 38.58 -33.76 14.53
CA VAL A 56 38.86 -32.40 14.02
C VAL A 56 40.03 -32.44 13.03
N ILE A 57 41.05 -33.27 13.29
CA ILE A 57 42.18 -33.47 12.38
C ILE A 57 41.72 -34.17 11.10
N ASP A 58 40.86 -35.19 11.20
CA ASP A 58 40.32 -35.89 10.02
C ASP A 58 39.46 -34.94 9.14
N GLN A 59 38.82 -33.94 9.75
CA GLN A 59 38.03 -32.93 9.05
C GLN A 59 38.87 -31.76 8.50
N HIS A 60 40.11 -31.59 8.97
CA HIS A 60 40.96 -30.47 8.59
C HIS A 60 41.20 -30.44 7.08
N ASP A 61 41.52 -31.58 6.49
CA ASP A 61 41.87 -31.65 5.07
C ASP A 61 40.64 -31.44 4.17
N ASP A 62 39.46 -31.90 4.59
CA ASP A 62 38.19 -31.64 3.89
C ASP A 62 37.79 -30.15 3.96
N LEU A 63 37.91 -29.52 5.14
CA LEU A 63 37.65 -28.09 5.30
C LEU A 63 38.64 -27.24 4.51
N LYS A 64 39.92 -27.63 4.51
CA LYS A 64 40.96 -26.96 3.73
C LYS A 64 40.69 -27.08 2.24
N ALA A 65 40.34 -28.27 1.75
CA ALA A 65 39.98 -28.48 0.35
C ALA A 65 38.74 -27.66 -0.06
N LYS A 66 37.71 -27.58 0.79
CA LYS A 66 36.53 -26.72 0.55
C LYS A 66 36.90 -25.25 0.45
N LEU A 67 37.76 -24.77 1.35
CA LEU A 67 38.24 -23.39 1.31
C LEU A 67 39.05 -23.12 0.03
N GLU A 68 39.95 -24.03 -0.35
CA GLU A 68 40.74 -23.94 -1.58
C GLU A 68 39.87 -23.96 -2.85
N LEU A 69 38.74 -24.66 -2.83
CA LEU A 69 37.76 -24.64 -3.93
C LEU A 69 36.95 -23.32 -3.99
N MET A 70 36.68 -22.68 -2.86
CA MET A 70 35.92 -21.42 -2.81
C MET A 70 36.75 -20.19 -3.15
N ILE A 71 38.07 -20.22 -2.92
CA ILE A 71 38.97 -19.08 -3.16
C ILE A 71 38.92 -18.59 -4.62
N PRO A 72 39.02 -19.46 -5.65
CA PRO A 72 38.95 -19.03 -7.05
C PRO A 72 37.64 -18.31 -7.40
N ASP A 73 36.50 -18.81 -6.93
CA ASP A 73 35.19 -18.21 -7.19
C ASP A 73 35.09 -16.82 -6.57
N LEU A 74 35.54 -16.67 -5.31
CA LEU A 74 35.62 -15.37 -4.63
C LEU A 74 36.57 -14.39 -5.33
N VAL A 75 37.74 -14.88 -5.78
CA VAL A 75 38.70 -14.05 -6.54
C VAL A 75 38.10 -13.61 -7.86
N GLN A 76 37.35 -14.49 -8.55
CA GLN A 76 36.67 -14.17 -9.78
C GLN A 76 35.54 -13.15 -9.55
N GLU A 77 34.71 -13.30 -8.52
CA GLU A 77 33.67 -12.33 -8.18
C GLU A 77 34.26 -10.94 -7.88
N VAL A 78 35.35 -10.87 -7.12
CA VAL A 78 36.03 -9.60 -6.82
C VAL A 78 36.60 -8.93 -8.08
N GLN A 79 37.04 -9.71 -9.08
CA GLN A 79 37.51 -9.17 -10.36
C GLN A 79 36.39 -8.60 -11.23
N HIS A 80 35.14 -9.05 -11.04
CA HIS A 80 33.97 -8.57 -11.77
C HIS A 80 33.24 -7.43 -11.04
N LEU A 81 33.67 -7.07 -9.82
CA LEU A 81 33.14 -5.89 -9.15
C LEU A 81 33.49 -4.64 -9.96
N PRO A 82 32.50 -3.73 -10.14
CA PRO A 82 32.76 -2.46 -10.82
C PRO A 82 33.87 -1.71 -10.07
N LYS A 83 34.79 -1.14 -10.83
CA LYS A 83 35.93 -0.40 -10.26
C LYS A 83 35.41 0.79 -9.45
N GLU A 84 36.13 1.17 -8.40
CA GLU A 84 35.74 2.32 -7.55
C GLU A 84 35.50 3.61 -8.37
N SER A 85 36.25 3.80 -9.47
CA SER A 85 36.05 4.90 -10.40
C SER A 85 34.70 4.85 -11.12
N GLU A 86 34.25 3.67 -11.57
CA GLU A 86 32.97 3.48 -12.26
C GLU A 86 31.80 3.70 -11.29
N VAL A 87 31.93 3.21 -10.04
CA VAL A 87 30.93 3.45 -8.99
C VAL A 87 30.85 4.94 -8.65
N ALA A 88 32.00 5.64 -8.57
CA ALA A 88 32.04 7.07 -8.33
C ALA A 88 31.42 7.88 -9.48
N GLU A 89 31.67 7.48 -10.74
CA GLU A 89 31.07 8.08 -11.92
C GLU A 89 29.54 7.88 -11.95
N LEU A 90 29.06 6.66 -11.71
CA LEU A 90 27.63 6.36 -11.63
C LEU A 90 26.96 7.14 -10.50
N ALA A 91 27.59 7.26 -9.34
CA ALA A 91 27.09 8.07 -8.23
C ALA A 91 27.05 9.58 -8.55
N ALA A 92 27.98 10.07 -9.37
CA ALA A 92 27.98 11.45 -9.85
C ALA A 92 26.88 11.69 -10.91
N GLN A 93 26.69 10.74 -11.82
CA GLN A 93 25.62 10.76 -12.81
C GLN A 93 24.24 10.73 -12.13
N LEU A 94 24.04 9.88 -11.13
CA LEU A 94 22.79 9.81 -10.37
C LEU A 94 22.48 11.15 -9.69
N ARG A 95 23.46 11.75 -9.01
CA ARG A 95 23.27 13.06 -8.36
C ARG A 95 22.92 14.17 -9.37
N THR A 96 23.51 14.13 -10.56
CA THR A 96 23.18 15.07 -11.64
C THR A 96 21.74 14.85 -12.11
N ALA A 97 21.35 13.61 -12.40
CA ALA A 97 20.01 13.26 -12.85
C ALA A 97 18.93 13.60 -11.80
N GLU A 98 19.22 13.39 -10.51
CA GLU A 98 18.32 13.77 -9.42
C GLU A 98 18.10 15.28 -9.35
N LYS A 99 19.18 16.06 -9.55
CA LYS A 99 19.12 17.52 -9.60
C LYS A 99 18.31 18.00 -10.80
N GLU A 100 18.54 17.43 -11.99
CA GLU A 100 17.78 17.73 -13.21
C GLU A 100 16.30 17.41 -13.03
N ARG A 101 15.97 16.24 -12.46
CA ARG A 101 14.59 15.86 -12.14
C ARG A 101 13.93 16.86 -11.20
N GLY A 102 14.65 17.34 -10.18
CA GLY A 102 14.18 18.38 -9.27
C GLY A 102 13.86 19.69 -10.00
N SER A 103 14.76 20.15 -10.87
CA SER A 103 14.55 21.36 -11.67
C SER A 103 13.36 21.22 -12.64
N LEU A 104 13.20 20.06 -13.30
CA LEU A 104 12.06 19.79 -14.18
C LEU A 104 10.73 19.76 -13.41
N ALA A 105 10.71 19.21 -12.20
CA ALA A 105 9.52 19.20 -11.35
C ALA A 105 9.08 20.62 -10.95
N GLU A 106 10.02 21.51 -10.65
CA GLU A 106 9.71 22.91 -10.37
C GLU A 106 9.17 23.65 -11.59
N LEU A 107 9.78 23.46 -12.76
CA LEU A 107 9.30 24.02 -14.02
C LEU A 107 7.88 23.55 -14.37
N LEU A 108 7.61 22.25 -14.18
CA LEU A 108 6.28 21.70 -14.39
C LEU A 108 5.24 22.34 -13.47
N ARG A 109 5.57 22.51 -12.18
CA ARG A 109 4.68 23.17 -11.21
C ARG A 109 4.36 24.60 -11.62
N ALA A 110 5.37 25.37 -12.03
CA ALA A 110 5.19 26.74 -12.51
C ALA A 110 4.29 26.80 -13.76
N ALA A 111 4.50 25.89 -14.71
CA ALA A 111 3.69 25.80 -15.92
C ALA A 111 2.23 25.40 -15.63
N GLU A 112 1.99 24.50 -14.65
CA GLU A 112 0.65 24.14 -14.21
C GLU A 112 -0.09 25.32 -13.56
N GLU A 113 0.61 26.09 -12.72
CA GLU A 113 0.07 27.31 -12.10
C GLU A 113 -0.29 28.37 -13.14
N GLU A 114 0.59 28.59 -14.12
CA GLU A 114 0.35 29.51 -15.24
C GLU A 114 -0.85 29.06 -16.08
N ARG A 115 -0.93 27.77 -16.43
CA ARG A 115 -2.06 27.21 -17.16
C ARG A 115 -3.36 27.40 -16.39
N ASP A 116 -3.38 27.11 -15.09
CA ASP A 116 -4.58 27.26 -14.27
C ASP A 116 -4.99 28.73 -14.13
N ALA A 117 -4.03 29.66 -14.08
CA ALA A 117 -4.29 31.10 -14.13
C ALA A 117 -4.86 31.54 -15.49
N ALA A 118 -4.30 31.04 -16.59
CA ALA A 118 -4.78 31.32 -17.94
C ALA A 118 -6.21 30.81 -18.17
N LEU A 119 -6.54 29.62 -17.66
CA LEU A 119 -7.90 29.09 -17.69
C LEU A 119 -8.87 30.01 -16.93
N ARG A 120 -8.53 30.45 -15.72
CA ARG A 120 -9.36 31.41 -14.97
C ARG A 120 -9.53 32.74 -15.70
N ALA A 121 -8.46 33.26 -16.31
CA ALA A 121 -8.49 34.51 -17.06
C ALA A 121 -9.37 34.37 -18.31
N ARG A 122 -9.25 33.26 -19.03
CA ARG A 122 -10.10 32.93 -20.19
C ARG A 122 -11.57 32.84 -19.78
N ASP A 123 -11.88 32.12 -18.72
CA ASP A 123 -13.27 31.94 -18.26
C ASP A 123 -13.87 33.28 -17.80
N THR A 124 -13.06 34.16 -17.17
CA THR A 124 -13.45 35.54 -16.84
C THR A 124 -13.67 36.39 -18.09
N ALA A 125 -12.82 36.26 -19.11
CA ALA A 125 -12.97 36.98 -20.38
C ALA A 125 -14.21 36.52 -21.15
N ILE A 126 -14.51 35.22 -21.17
CA ILE A 126 -15.74 34.66 -21.72
C ILE A 126 -16.96 35.26 -21.02
N ALA A 127 -16.94 35.36 -19.68
CA ALA A 127 -18.01 35.98 -18.92
C ALA A 127 -18.21 37.47 -19.27
N ARG A 128 -17.13 38.20 -19.56
CA ARG A 128 -17.15 39.64 -19.93
C ARG A 128 -17.55 39.91 -21.38
N LEU A 129 -17.18 39.03 -22.30
CA LEU A 129 -17.48 39.16 -23.73
C LEU A 129 -18.91 38.72 -24.09
N ARG A 130 -19.68 38.26 -23.10
CA ARG A 130 -21.10 37.99 -23.28
C ARG A 130 -21.82 39.30 -23.67
N PRO A 131 -22.50 39.38 -24.83
CA PRO A 131 -23.46 40.45 -25.04
C PRO A 131 -24.49 40.38 -23.90
N ARG A 132 -24.73 41.52 -23.21
CA ARG A 132 -25.90 41.68 -22.34
C ARG A 132 -27.15 41.53 -23.20
N GLN A 133 -27.55 40.29 -23.47
CA GLN A 133 -28.97 40.01 -23.66
C GLN A 133 -29.60 40.22 -22.29
N GLU A 134 -30.21 41.39 -22.13
CA GLU A 134 -31.29 41.61 -21.18
C GLU A 134 -32.47 40.73 -21.60
N ASP A 135 -32.34 39.43 -21.41
CA ASP A 135 -33.45 38.50 -21.32
C ASP A 135 -33.29 37.85 -19.93
N GLY A 136 -34.35 37.89 -19.13
CA GLY A 136 -34.34 37.61 -17.69
C GLY A 136 -33.42 36.44 -17.29
N ILE A 137 -32.66 36.64 -16.21
CA ILE A 137 -31.78 35.63 -15.62
C ILE A 137 -32.63 34.39 -15.25
N VAL A 138 -32.74 33.45 -16.18
CA VAL A 138 -33.01 32.05 -15.86
C VAL A 138 -31.67 31.54 -15.37
N VAL A 139 -31.46 31.58 -14.05
CA VAL A 139 -30.40 30.79 -13.41
C VAL A 139 -30.63 29.37 -13.90
N GLY A 140 -29.68 28.79 -14.64
CA GLY A 140 -29.82 27.41 -15.09
C GLY A 140 -30.01 26.49 -13.89
N ASP A 141 -30.80 25.42 -14.05
CA ASP A 141 -31.10 24.49 -12.96
C ASP A 141 -29.81 23.92 -12.32
N ALA A 142 -28.74 23.78 -13.11
CA ALA A 142 -27.43 23.34 -12.65
C ALA A 142 -26.73 24.37 -11.75
N GLU A 143 -26.73 25.66 -12.11
CA GLU A 143 -26.14 26.73 -11.28
C GLU A 143 -26.88 26.87 -9.94
N ALA A 144 -28.22 26.81 -9.97
CA ALA A 144 -29.02 26.89 -8.76
C ALA A 144 -28.75 25.69 -7.82
N LEU A 145 -28.61 24.49 -8.40
CA LEU A 145 -28.24 23.29 -7.65
C LEU A 145 -26.82 23.36 -7.11
N GLN A 146 -25.86 23.84 -7.89
CA GLN A 146 -24.46 23.98 -7.49
C GLN A 146 -24.30 24.83 -6.22
N VAL A 147 -25.07 25.92 -6.08
CA VAL A 147 -25.11 26.72 -4.85
C VAL A 147 -25.64 25.93 -3.65
N ARG A 148 -26.61 25.04 -3.84
CA ARG A 148 -27.13 24.18 -2.77
C ARG A 148 -26.16 23.06 -2.37
N LEU A 149 -25.29 22.67 -3.29
CA LEU A 149 -24.24 21.67 -3.04
C LEU A 149 -23.01 22.27 -2.36
N ASP A 150 -22.90 23.59 -2.27
CA ASP A 150 -21.78 24.24 -1.60
C ASP A 150 -21.72 23.86 -0.12
N ALA A 151 -20.53 23.49 0.34
CA ALA A 151 -20.30 23.01 1.68
C ALA A 151 -18.85 23.26 2.12
N PRO A 152 -18.59 23.39 3.45
CA PRO A 152 -17.25 23.65 3.97
C PRO A 152 -16.29 22.46 3.81
N THR A 153 -16.79 21.26 3.52
CA THR A 153 -16.00 20.02 3.36
C THR A 153 -16.41 19.23 2.13
N LEU A 154 -15.51 18.42 1.57
CA LEU A 154 -15.77 17.51 0.45
C LEU A 154 -16.86 16.49 0.80
N CYS A 155 -16.79 15.94 2.02
CA CYS A 155 -17.84 15.09 2.58
C CYS A 155 -19.17 15.85 2.68
N GLY A 156 -19.13 17.13 3.04
CA GLY A 156 -20.29 18.00 3.07
C GLY A 156 -20.95 18.14 1.69
N VAL A 157 -20.17 18.31 0.62
CA VAL A 157 -20.68 18.41 -0.75
C VAL A 157 -21.39 17.11 -1.15
N LEU A 158 -20.78 15.94 -0.86
CA LEU A 158 -21.42 14.64 -1.10
C LEU A 158 -22.69 14.45 -0.24
N GLY A 159 -22.68 14.95 0.99
CA GLY A 159 -23.84 14.98 1.87
C GLY A 159 -24.98 15.82 1.31
N GLN A 160 -24.69 17.02 0.79
CA GLN A 160 -25.69 17.86 0.13
C GLN A 160 -26.23 17.20 -1.14
N ALA A 161 -25.37 16.51 -1.90
CA ALA A 161 -25.81 15.78 -3.09
C ALA A 161 -26.78 14.65 -2.74
N LYS A 162 -26.56 13.92 -1.64
CA LYS A 162 -27.53 12.92 -1.14
C LYS A 162 -28.91 13.53 -0.82
N LEU A 163 -28.97 14.80 -0.44
CA LEU A 163 -30.21 15.48 -0.06
C LEU A 163 -30.93 16.12 -1.26
N TYR A 164 -30.17 16.73 -2.18
CA TYR A 164 -30.74 17.56 -3.24
C TYR A 164 -30.70 16.93 -4.64
N CYS A 165 -29.84 15.94 -4.87
CA CYS A 165 -29.72 15.29 -6.18
C CYS A 165 -30.52 13.98 -6.20
N THR A 166 -31.81 14.08 -6.55
CA THR A 166 -32.76 12.97 -6.49
C THR A 166 -32.50 11.83 -7.49
N LEU A 167 -31.72 12.09 -8.54
CA LEU A 167 -31.36 11.08 -9.54
C LEU A 167 -29.95 10.53 -9.31
N LEU A 168 -29.26 10.98 -8.27
CA LEU A 168 -27.94 10.49 -7.92
C LEU A 168 -28.01 9.55 -6.71
N VAL A 169 -27.45 8.36 -6.88
CA VAL A 169 -27.25 7.42 -5.78
C VAL A 169 -25.79 7.50 -5.35
N ILE A 170 -25.54 8.07 -4.19
CA ILE A 170 -24.18 8.23 -3.67
C ILE A 170 -23.81 7.01 -2.82
N THR A 171 -23.08 6.07 -3.42
CA THR A 171 -22.50 4.89 -2.76
C THR A 171 -21.02 5.06 -2.42
N ALA A 172 -20.41 6.18 -2.85
CA ALA A 172 -19.04 6.54 -2.54
C ALA A 172 -18.75 6.54 -1.03
N ASP A 173 -17.58 6.00 -0.68
CA ASP A 173 -17.04 6.02 0.67
C ASP A 173 -16.63 7.46 1.05
N LEU A 174 -17.11 7.93 2.20
CA LEU A 174 -16.81 9.29 2.67
C LEU A 174 -15.40 9.38 3.25
N ASP A 175 -14.82 8.28 3.70
CA ASP A 175 -13.46 8.26 4.26
C ASP A 175 -12.42 8.61 3.18
N GLU A 176 -12.66 8.21 1.93
CA GLU A 176 -11.82 8.56 0.78
C GLU A 176 -11.88 10.06 0.46
N ALA A 177 -13.05 10.67 0.62
CA ALA A 177 -13.22 12.11 0.47
C ALA A 177 -12.56 12.89 1.60
N GLU A 178 -12.64 12.38 2.84
CA GLU A 178 -12.04 13.00 4.03
C GLU A 178 -10.51 13.08 3.94
N ARG A 179 -9.86 12.04 3.40
CA ARG A 179 -8.40 12.03 3.19
C ARG A 179 -7.91 13.19 2.32
N LEU A 180 -8.76 13.74 1.45
CA LEU A 180 -8.43 14.85 0.56
C LEU A 180 -8.64 16.23 1.21
N GLU A 181 -9.33 16.31 2.35
CA GLU A 181 -9.82 17.56 2.94
C GLU A 181 -8.68 18.50 3.36
N HIS A 182 -7.59 17.93 3.87
CA HIS A 182 -6.43 18.70 4.36
C HIS A 182 -5.47 19.15 3.25
N HIS A 183 -5.75 18.79 1.99
CA HIS A 183 -4.89 19.18 0.89
C HIS A 183 -5.05 20.66 0.56
N GLN A 184 -3.96 21.35 0.20
CA GLN A 184 -3.97 22.78 -0.15
C GLN A 184 -4.96 23.15 -1.28
N LYS A 185 -5.28 22.20 -2.17
CA LYS A 185 -6.23 22.37 -3.28
C LYS A 185 -7.67 21.94 -2.92
N ALA A 186 -7.95 21.53 -1.68
CA ALA A 186 -9.25 20.98 -1.28
C ALA A 186 -10.41 21.95 -1.55
N SER A 187 -10.26 23.24 -1.26
CA SER A 187 -11.28 24.26 -1.54
C SER A 187 -11.63 24.34 -3.05
N LEU A 188 -10.62 24.27 -3.92
CA LEU A 188 -10.84 24.23 -5.37
C LEU A 188 -11.55 22.94 -5.78
N TRP A 189 -11.18 21.80 -5.20
CA TRP A 189 -11.81 20.52 -5.48
C TRP A 189 -13.25 20.45 -4.99
N ARG A 190 -13.59 21.08 -3.87
CA ARG A 190 -14.98 21.22 -3.39
C ARG A 190 -15.86 21.90 -4.42
N LYS A 191 -15.41 23.05 -4.94
CA LYS A 191 -16.14 23.77 -5.98
C LYS A 191 -16.33 22.92 -7.23
N ARG A 192 -15.26 22.28 -7.72
CA ARG A 192 -15.31 21.41 -8.90
C ARG A 192 -16.19 20.17 -8.71
N LEU A 193 -16.23 19.63 -7.49
CA LEU A 193 -17.10 18.50 -7.14
C LEU A 193 -18.57 18.93 -7.17
N ALA A 194 -18.91 20.08 -6.60
CA ALA A 194 -20.26 20.65 -6.66
C ALA A 194 -20.69 20.93 -8.12
N ASP A 195 -19.81 21.53 -8.92
CA ASP A 195 -20.03 21.77 -10.37
C ASP A 195 -20.31 20.45 -11.12
N ALA A 196 -19.53 19.41 -10.83
CA ALA A 196 -19.69 18.10 -11.46
C ALA A 196 -21.01 17.43 -11.07
N LEU A 197 -21.32 17.36 -9.78
CA LEU A 197 -22.54 16.73 -9.27
C LEU A 197 -23.81 17.43 -9.78
N ALA A 198 -23.80 18.76 -9.80
CA ALA A 198 -24.91 19.53 -10.36
C ALA A 198 -25.12 19.22 -11.86
N MET A 199 -24.04 19.16 -12.64
CA MET A 199 -24.12 18.81 -14.05
C MET A 199 -24.60 17.38 -14.30
N ILE A 200 -24.19 16.42 -13.47
CA ILE A 200 -24.64 15.02 -13.56
C ILE A 200 -26.15 14.93 -13.27
N GLN A 201 -26.63 15.57 -12.21
CA GLN A 201 -28.07 15.61 -11.89
C GLN A 201 -28.87 16.21 -13.06
N THR A 202 -28.46 17.40 -13.55
CA THR A 202 -29.18 18.06 -14.64
C THR A 202 -29.08 17.30 -15.96
N TYR A 203 -28.02 16.53 -16.19
CA TYR A 203 -27.93 15.59 -17.30
C TYR A 203 -28.99 14.50 -17.19
N ALA A 204 -29.06 13.81 -16.05
CA ALA A 204 -30.04 12.75 -15.81
C ALA A 204 -31.49 13.26 -15.93
N GLU A 205 -31.79 14.42 -15.35
CA GLU A 205 -33.12 15.04 -15.43
C GLU A 205 -33.53 15.32 -16.87
N ASN A 206 -32.65 15.94 -17.66
CA ASN A 206 -32.95 16.29 -19.04
C ASN A 206 -33.05 15.06 -19.95
N LYS A 207 -32.22 14.03 -19.71
CA LYS A 207 -32.29 12.76 -20.43
C LYS A 207 -33.61 12.04 -20.15
N ASN A 208 -34.01 11.95 -18.87
CA ASN A 208 -35.27 11.34 -18.45
C ASN A 208 -36.48 12.12 -18.99
N LEU A 209 -36.45 13.45 -18.93
CA LEU A 209 -37.52 14.29 -19.48
C LEU A 209 -37.66 14.14 -21.00
N THR A 210 -36.54 14.06 -21.72
CA THR A 210 -36.56 13.87 -23.18
C THR A 210 -37.20 12.53 -23.56
N ARG A 211 -36.91 11.48 -22.80
CA ARG A 211 -37.52 10.15 -22.96
C ARG A 211 -38.99 10.14 -22.63
N ALA A 212 -39.39 10.76 -21.52
CA ALA A 212 -40.79 10.87 -21.12
C ALA A 212 -41.65 11.59 -22.18
N ARG A 213 -41.03 12.48 -22.98
CA ARG A 213 -41.67 13.16 -24.13
C ARG A 213 -41.70 12.32 -25.41
N GLY A 214 -41.31 11.05 -25.35
CA GLY A 214 -41.31 10.12 -26.49
C GLY A 214 -40.25 10.43 -27.55
N ARG A 215 -39.29 11.31 -27.25
CA ARG A 215 -38.15 11.58 -28.13
C ARG A 215 -37.02 10.64 -27.76
N GLY A 216 -36.42 9.98 -28.76
CA GLY A 216 -35.13 9.33 -28.56
C GLY A 216 -34.15 10.37 -28.00
N ALA A 217 -33.34 9.97 -27.02
CA ALA A 217 -32.48 10.90 -26.28
C ALA A 217 -31.57 11.73 -27.22
N GLY A 218 -31.19 11.21 -28.39
CA GLY A 218 -30.41 11.94 -29.38
C GLY A 218 -28.91 11.98 -29.02
N PRO A 219 -28.07 12.52 -29.92
CA PRO A 219 -26.61 12.45 -29.78
C PRO A 219 -26.09 13.23 -28.56
N ASP A 220 -26.75 14.33 -28.20
CA ASP A 220 -26.38 15.17 -27.05
C ASP A 220 -26.53 14.44 -25.71
N PHE A 221 -27.32 13.36 -25.67
CA PHE A 221 -27.56 12.59 -24.46
C PHE A 221 -26.91 11.20 -24.48
N ALA A 222 -26.01 10.95 -25.46
CA ALA A 222 -25.30 9.68 -25.59
C ALA A 222 -24.45 9.33 -24.34
N ASN A 223 -23.91 10.34 -23.67
CA ASN A 223 -23.23 10.25 -22.37
C ASN A 223 -23.06 11.66 -21.80
N LEU A 224 -22.61 11.75 -20.54
CA LEU A 224 -22.38 13.02 -19.86
C LEU A 224 -21.41 13.94 -20.64
N ARG A 225 -20.37 13.39 -21.28
CA ARG A 225 -19.40 14.17 -22.05
C ARG A 225 -20.06 14.87 -23.25
N ALA A 226 -20.88 14.15 -24.01
CA ALA A 226 -21.64 14.70 -25.12
C ALA A 226 -22.57 15.81 -24.65
N TYR A 227 -23.26 15.58 -23.53
CA TYR A 227 -24.17 16.55 -22.94
C TYR A 227 -23.46 17.83 -22.50
N CYS A 228 -22.33 17.71 -21.79
CA CYS A 228 -21.52 18.87 -21.45
C CYS A 228 -21.07 19.63 -22.72
N GLY A 229 -20.78 18.92 -23.82
CA GLY A 229 -20.31 19.50 -25.07
C GLY A 229 -21.40 20.22 -25.87
N SER A 230 -22.66 19.84 -25.70
CA SER A 230 -23.80 20.51 -26.33
C SER A 230 -24.29 21.75 -25.58
N ARG A 231 -23.88 21.91 -24.30
CA ARG A 231 -24.20 23.10 -23.52
C ARG A 231 -23.26 24.26 -23.87
N PRO A 232 -23.77 25.49 -24.01
CA PRO A 232 -22.93 26.66 -24.30
C PRO A 232 -22.01 27.04 -23.13
N TYR A 233 -22.47 26.84 -21.88
CA TYR A 233 -21.74 27.18 -20.67
C TYR A 233 -21.87 26.07 -19.62
N PRO A 234 -21.26 24.89 -19.85
CA PRO A 234 -21.35 23.81 -18.88
C PRO A 234 -20.50 24.15 -17.64
N LEU A 235 -21.02 23.89 -16.44
CA LEU A 235 -20.21 23.97 -15.21
C LEU A 235 -19.06 22.95 -15.22
N LEU A 236 -19.26 21.84 -15.93
CA LEU A 236 -18.29 20.77 -16.10
C LEU A 236 -17.78 20.75 -17.54
N SER A 237 -16.48 21.03 -17.73
CA SER A 237 -15.87 20.93 -19.06
C SER A 237 -15.95 19.50 -19.62
N PRO A 238 -16.32 19.30 -20.90
CA PRO A 238 -16.36 17.97 -21.52
C PRO A 238 -15.02 17.23 -21.47
N ALA A 239 -13.91 17.96 -21.48
CA ALA A 239 -12.55 17.40 -21.40
C ALA A 239 -12.22 16.78 -20.03
N LYS A 240 -13.04 17.04 -19.01
CA LYS A 240 -12.92 16.49 -17.67
C LYS A 240 -13.63 15.16 -17.52
N VAL A 241 -14.60 14.86 -18.38
CA VAL A 241 -15.33 13.59 -18.42
C VAL A 241 -14.56 12.58 -19.26
N ILE A 242 -14.13 11.51 -18.62
CA ILE A 242 -13.34 10.44 -19.23
C ILE A 242 -14.23 9.20 -19.33
N LEU A 243 -14.51 8.78 -20.57
CA LEU A 243 -15.44 7.67 -20.85
C LEU A 243 -14.81 6.28 -20.68
N ASN A 244 -13.49 6.20 -20.77
CA ASN A 244 -12.78 4.94 -20.59
C ASN A 244 -11.41 5.22 -19.99
N GLU A 245 -10.96 4.28 -19.18
CA GLU A 245 -9.67 4.35 -18.55
C GLU A 245 -8.55 3.86 -19.45
N GLY A 246 -7.31 4.27 -19.14
CA GLY A 246 -6.14 3.78 -19.87
C GLY A 246 -6.09 2.26 -19.93
N LYS A 247 -5.55 1.71 -21.03
CA LYS A 247 -5.53 0.26 -21.34
C LYS A 247 -5.08 -0.64 -20.18
N PHE A 248 -4.23 -0.15 -19.27
CA PHE A 248 -3.71 -0.91 -18.12
C PHE A 248 -4.68 -0.99 -16.94
N ALA A 249 -5.42 0.08 -16.66
CA ALA A 249 -6.43 0.12 -15.60
C ALA A 249 -7.61 -0.81 -15.91
N SER A 250 -7.96 -0.93 -17.20
CA SER A 250 -9.05 -1.78 -17.68
C SER A 250 -8.66 -3.24 -17.95
N SER A 251 -7.36 -3.56 -18.06
CA SER A 251 -6.89 -4.93 -18.36
C SER A 251 -6.34 -5.70 -17.16
N SER A 252 -5.73 -5.02 -16.17
CA SER A 252 -5.13 -5.69 -15.02
C SER A 252 -6.16 -6.18 -13.98
N PRO A 253 -5.95 -7.32 -13.30
CA PRO A 253 -6.85 -7.80 -12.26
C PRO A 253 -7.05 -6.81 -11.11
N ARG A 254 -5.97 -6.17 -10.66
CA ARG A 254 -6.00 -5.15 -9.61
C ARG A 254 -6.75 -3.90 -10.07
N GLY A 255 -6.48 -3.42 -11.29
CA GLY A 255 -7.19 -2.29 -11.85
C GLY A 255 -8.70 -2.53 -11.94
N LYS A 256 -9.10 -3.70 -12.44
CA LYS A 256 -10.51 -4.11 -12.49
C LYS A 256 -11.15 -4.21 -11.10
N ALA A 257 -10.43 -4.73 -10.11
CA ALA A 257 -10.92 -4.85 -8.74
C ALA A 257 -11.20 -3.48 -8.11
N ASP A 258 -10.27 -2.52 -8.23
CA ASP A 258 -10.43 -1.17 -7.68
C ASP A 258 -11.63 -0.41 -8.28
N ARG A 259 -12.08 -0.81 -9.47
CA ARG A 259 -13.20 -0.18 -10.20
C ARG A 259 -14.50 -0.97 -10.10
N ARG A 260 -14.53 -2.06 -9.33
CA ARG A 260 -15.77 -2.70 -8.89
C ARG A 260 -16.29 -1.96 -7.66
N LEU A 261 -17.15 -0.98 -7.92
CA LEU A 261 -17.69 -0.09 -6.91
C LEU A 261 -19.11 -0.50 -6.53
N ARG A 262 -19.53 -0.14 -5.31
CA ARG A 262 -20.84 -0.51 -4.78
C ARG A 262 -21.96 0.14 -5.59
N VAL A 263 -23.00 -0.63 -5.87
CA VAL A 263 -24.27 -0.16 -6.44
C VAL A 263 -25.44 -0.78 -5.66
N PRO A 264 -26.63 -0.17 -5.67
CA PRO A 264 -27.84 -0.82 -5.19
C PRO A 264 -28.09 -2.17 -5.89
N GLU A 265 -28.65 -3.14 -5.15
CA GLU A 265 -28.98 -4.47 -5.69
C GLU A 265 -30.03 -4.41 -6.82
N ASP A 266 -30.87 -3.37 -6.81
CA ASP A 266 -31.85 -3.10 -7.88
C ASP A 266 -31.19 -2.71 -9.22
N ILE A 267 -29.92 -2.27 -9.20
CA ILE A 267 -29.13 -1.94 -10.40
C ILE A 267 -28.31 -3.16 -10.84
N ASP A 268 -27.61 -3.81 -9.91
CA ASP A 268 -26.92 -5.08 -10.16
C ASP A 268 -27.10 -6.01 -8.95
N PRO A 269 -27.64 -7.23 -9.12
CA PRO A 269 -27.90 -8.14 -8.00
C PRO A 269 -26.68 -8.54 -7.17
N SER A 270 -25.46 -8.35 -7.69
CA SER A 270 -24.24 -8.60 -6.92
C SER A 270 -23.91 -7.48 -5.92
N GLY A 271 -24.55 -6.32 -6.04
CA GLY A 271 -24.26 -5.10 -5.27
C GLY A 271 -23.01 -4.35 -5.76
N TYR A 272 -22.40 -4.75 -6.88
CA TYR A 272 -21.19 -4.13 -7.42
C TYR A 272 -21.24 -4.01 -8.94
N ALA A 273 -20.78 -2.88 -9.48
CA ALA A 273 -20.64 -2.65 -10.92
C ALA A 273 -19.25 -2.10 -11.27
N ALA A 274 -18.80 -2.33 -12.51
CA ALA A 274 -17.56 -1.75 -13.02
C ALA A 274 -17.81 -0.29 -13.44
N MET A 275 -17.10 0.66 -12.82
CA MET A 275 -17.20 2.09 -13.13
C MET A 275 -15.91 2.63 -13.74
N LEU A 276 -15.82 2.51 -15.07
CA LEU A 276 -14.66 3.01 -15.84
C LEU A 276 -14.77 4.50 -16.16
N GLU A 277 -16.00 5.01 -16.24
CA GLU A 277 -16.26 6.43 -16.46
C GLU A 277 -15.91 7.22 -15.20
N HIS A 278 -15.18 8.32 -15.41
CA HIS A 278 -14.79 9.17 -14.31
C HIS A 278 -14.58 10.62 -14.71
N ILE A 279 -14.65 11.51 -13.72
CA ILE A 279 -14.42 12.93 -13.87
C ILE A 279 -13.12 13.32 -13.18
N ARG A 280 -12.31 14.12 -13.87
CA ARG A 280 -11.10 14.74 -13.32
C ARG A 280 -11.45 15.95 -12.46
N ILE A 281 -11.51 15.76 -11.15
CA ILE A 281 -11.71 16.86 -10.19
C ILE A 281 -10.37 17.58 -9.94
N GLY A 282 -9.30 16.82 -9.73
CA GLY A 282 -7.92 17.31 -9.73
C GLY A 282 -7.17 17.03 -11.04
N ASP A 283 -6.09 17.79 -11.26
CA ASP A 283 -5.07 17.54 -12.27
C ASP A 283 -3.68 17.64 -11.65
N GLY A 284 -2.67 17.13 -12.37
CA GLY A 284 -1.27 17.23 -12.00
C GLY A 284 -0.82 16.09 -11.09
N ALA A 285 0.09 16.42 -10.16
CA ALA A 285 0.63 15.47 -9.20
C ALA A 285 -0.46 14.84 -8.29
N PRO A 286 -0.23 13.62 -7.76
CA PRO A 286 -1.09 13.01 -6.74
C PRO A 286 -1.42 13.98 -5.60
N PRO A 287 -2.65 13.94 -5.06
CA PRO A 287 -3.62 12.86 -5.20
C PRO A 287 -4.56 12.96 -6.42
N ALA A 288 -4.46 14.02 -7.24
CA ALA A 288 -5.23 14.23 -8.48
C ALA A 288 -6.67 13.64 -8.51
N PRO A 289 -7.59 14.09 -7.62
CA PRO A 289 -8.82 13.37 -7.31
C PRO A 289 -9.73 13.08 -8.49
N ARG A 290 -10.38 11.91 -8.45
CA ARG A 290 -11.30 11.41 -9.48
C ARG A 290 -12.67 11.07 -8.87
N LEU A 291 -13.73 11.39 -9.61
CA LEU A 291 -15.10 10.99 -9.30
C LEU A 291 -15.52 9.89 -10.29
N HIS A 292 -15.69 8.65 -9.82
CA HIS A 292 -16.19 7.56 -10.67
C HIS A 292 -17.71 7.45 -10.53
N TYR A 293 -18.37 7.22 -11.66
CA TYR A 293 -19.81 7.09 -11.72
C TYR A 293 -20.25 6.02 -12.72
N LEU A 294 -21.45 5.50 -12.52
CA LEU A 294 -22.16 4.63 -13.44
C LEU A 294 -23.39 5.36 -13.98
N ASP A 295 -23.42 5.61 -15.28
CA ASP A 295 -24.61 6.11 -15.96
C ASP A 295 -25.59 4.96 -16.22
N ASP A 296 -26.58 4.80 -15.36
CA ASP A 296 -27.68 3.84 -15.53
C ASP A 296 -28.99 4.54 -15.93
N THR A 297 -28.89 5.76 -16.48
CA THR A 297 -30.06 6.50 -16.93
C THR A 297 -30.80 5.80 -18.06
N ASP A 298 -30.12 4.88 -18.74
CA ASP A 298 -30.69 4.06 -19.79
C ASP A 298 -31.73 3.05 -19.27
N GLN A 299 -31.53 2.51 -18.06
CA GLN A 299 -32.36 1.47 -17.46
C GLN A 299 -33.20 2.01 -16.30
N SER A 300 -32.56 2.49 -15.23
CA SER A 300 -33.24 3.00 -14.03
C SER A 300 -33.57 4.49 -14.08
N GLY A 301 -32.92 5.25 -14.96
CA GLY A 301 -33.02 6.71 -14.95
C GLY A 301 -32.10 7.38 -13.92
N LEU A 302 -31.25 6.60 -13.23
CA LEU A 302 -30.38 7.05 -12.14
C LEU A 302 -28.91 7.06 -12.57
N ILE A 303 -28.09 7.81 -11.83
CA ILE A 303 -26.63 7.74 -11.93
C ILE A 303 -26.08 7.38 -10.56
N VAL A 304 -25.22 6.37 -10.51
CA VAL A 304 -24.56 5.97 -9.26
C VAL A 304 -23.21 6.65 -9.16
N VAL A 305 -22.95 7.38 -8.08
CA VAL A 305 -21.63 7.93 -7.75
C VAL A 305 -20.94 6.96 -6.81
N GLY A 306 -20.05 6.14 -7.37
CA GLY A 306 -19.46 5.01 -6.65
C GLY A 306 -18.16 5.31 -5.91
N PHE A 307 -17.44 6.37 -6.30
CA PHE A 307 -16.17 6.72 -5.65
C PHE A 307 -15.83 8.19 -5.87
N PHE A 308 -15.32 8.83 -4.83
CA PHE A 308 -14.64 10.11 -4.90
C PHE A 308 -13.41 10.06 -3.99
N GLY A 309 -12.23 10.19 -4.57
CA GLY A 309 -10.99 10.04 -3.82
C GLY A 309 -9.75 10.30 -4.66
N GLU A 310 -8.59 9.97 -4.11
CA GLU A 310 -7.33 9.98 -4.84
C GLU A 310 -7.43 9.14 -6.13
N HIS A 311 -6.61 9.48 -7.12
CA HIS A 311 -6.49 8.71 -8.33
C HIS A 311 -6.18 7.23 -8.02
N LEU A 312 -7.11 6.33 -8.35
CA LEU A 312 -6.93 4.89 -8.18
C LEU A 312 -5.72 4.37 -8.95
N HIS A 313 -5.13 3.27 -8.50
CA HIS A 313 -3.86 2.73 -9.00
C HIS A 313 -3.80 2.68 -10.54
N ASN A 314 -2.69 3.19 -11.09
CA ASN A 314 -2.27 3.01 -12.46
C ASN A 314 -0.83 2.43 -12.46
N ALA A 315 -0.38 1.84 -13.57
CA ALA A 315 0.89 1.08 -13.66
C ALA A 315 2.17 1.85 -13.27
N SER A 316 2.06 3.14 -12.98
CA SER A 316 3.13 4.04 -12.51
C SER A 316 3.26 4.14 -10.98
N THR A 317 2.42 3.45 -10.19
CA THR A 317 2.52 3.43 -8.72
C THR A 317 3.02 2.06 -8.24
N ASN A 318 4.29 1.74 -8.50
CA ASN A 318 5.01 0.62 -7.85
C ASN A 318 6.04 1.19 -6.88
#